data_AF-T0PU87-F1
#
_entry.id   AF-T0PU87-F1
#
_cell.length_a   1.000
_cell.length_b   1.000
_cell.length_c   1.000
_cell.angle_alpha   90.00
_cell.angle_beta   90.00
_cell.angle_gamma   90.00
#
_symmetry.space_group_name_H-M   'P 1'
#
loop_
_entity.id
_entity.type
_entity.pdbx_description
1 polymer ?
#
loop_
_entity_poly.entity_id
_entity_poly.type
_entity_poly.pdbx_seq_one_letter_code
_entity_poly.pdbx_strand_id
1 'polypeptide(L)'
;MADRPDDGADELEAALMDMDQNEVAYLGAPLVHVTLRTLRQREETKFVLQYRESHEMRQDVIAVVRDAADTRRRGRLGDRSSNIFGGLFTSLARVEKNPYAQHADEMFLELISAPSTPPRPTTPPRARWSDAVPKTTKVLQHFQQLFQTLPGQRAASLLVKPVQHSLCSVLFEFAEIFHALYGTVSSRDDAAHAALDVREFGSVLLQVLSFKYPPLQHDAALLDVATESVEDAMFLHLQPTLHNVFAQVYRTDDSAWSAKLAHLRAAPIDTYDMPDRFQAPLYDDAIEVLSALGNARTPSAKVRCVAATCSSIDRCIKHYFASDPSMALDQLNISADDLPSVLAYVVAQAVATHGHLASYVALMDAFLPPRLEAGEEGYSLAMLHAALTHLESIED
;
A
#
# COMPACT_ATOMS: atom_id res chain seq x y z
N MET A 1 -21.86 10.23 67.67
CA MET A 1 -21.30 11.46 67.07
C MET A 1 -20.26 11.02 66.07
N ALA A 2 -20.55 11.23 64.78
CA ALA A 2 -19.71 10.80 63.67
C ALA A 2 -18.54 11.78 63.50
N ASP A 3 -17.35 11.23 63.36
CA ASP A 3 -16.11 11.96 63.07
C ASP A 3 -15.93 11.99 61.54
N ARG A 4 -15.70 13.19 60.99
CA ARG A 4 -15.54 13.45 59.55
C ARG A 4 -14.08 13.18 59.14
N PRO A 5 -13.81 12.55 57.99
CA PRO A 5 -12.45 12.49 57.46
C PRO A 5 -12.14 13.71 56.57
N ASP A 6 -11.01 14.34 56.87
CA ASP A 6 -9.94 14.69 55.93
C ASP A 6 -10.26 15.62 54.74
N ASP A 7 -10.61 16.88 55.01
CA ASP A 7 -10.68 17.99 54.02
C ASP A 7 -9.30 18.62 53.72
N GLY A 8 -8.21 18.17 54.36
CA GLY A 8 -6.91 18.87 54.31
C GLY A 8 -6.00 18.51 53.13
N ALA A 9 -6.20 17.34 52.51
CA ALA A 9 -5.36 16.88 51.40
C ALA A 9 -5.72 17.57 50.07
N ASP A 10 -7.01 17.81 49.84
CA ASP A 10 -7.52 18.37 48.59
C ASP A 10 -7.22 19.89 48.48
N GLU A 11 -7.20 20.62 49.60
CA GLU A 11 -6.78 22.03 49.61
C GLU A 11 -5.27 22.21 49.34
N LEU A 12 -4.43 21.26 49.78
CA LEU A 12 -2.99 21.30 49.53
C LEU A 12 -2.66 20.98 48.07
N GLU A 13 -3.41 20.06 47.45
CA GLU A 13 -3.27 19.71 46.04
C GLU A 13 -3.72 20.85 45.12
N ALA A 14 -4.79 21.55 45.47
CA ALA A 14 -5.23 22.76 44.76
C ALA A 14 -4.21 23.91 44.86
N ALA A 15 -3.61 24.11 46.04
CA ALA A 15 -2.59 25.15 46.24
C ALA A 15 -1.26 24.87 45.50
N LEU A 16 -0.91 23.60 45.28
CA LEU A 16 0.29 23.19 44.54
C LEU A 16 0.14 23.31 43.01
N MET A 17 -1.09 23.24 42.51
CA MET A 17 -1.39 23.38 41.08
C MET A 17 -1.35 24.84 40.59
N ASP A 18 -1.40 25.82 41.51
CA ASP A 18 -1.47 27.25 41.22
C ASP A 18 -0.12 27.99 41.40
N MET A 19 0.95 27.26 41.72
CA MET A 19 2.29 27.83 41.90
C MET A 19 3.11 27.80 40.60
N ASP A 20 3.55 28.98 40.17
CA ASP A 20 4.49 29.17 39.06
C ASP A 20 5.82 28.43 39.33
N GLN A 21 6.41 27.85 38.28
CA GLN A 21 7.56 26.93 38.36
C GLN A 21 8.82 27.48 39.08
N ASN A 22 8.88 28.78 39.36
CA ASN A 22 10.00 29.43 40.03
C ASN A 22 9.88 29.48 41.57
N GLU A 23 8.70 29.29 42.17
CA GLU A 23 8.54 29.36 43.63
C GLU A 23 8.82 28.03 44.34
N VAL A 24 8.77 26.91 43.61
CA VAL A 24 9.07 25.56 44.15
C VAL A 24 10.56 25.40 44.51
N ALA A 25 11.45 26.28 44.01
CA ALA A 25 12.89 26.20 44.26
C ALA A 25 13.32 26.70 45.67
N TYR A 26 12.46 27.41 46.40
CA TYR A 26 12.82 28.05 47.69
C TYR A 26 12.26 27.36 48.94
N LEU A 27 11.40 26.35 48.78
CA LEU A 27 10.92 25.54 49.89
C LEU A 27 11.88 24.37 50.10
N GLY A 28 12.68 24.47 51.17
CA GLY A 28 13.64 23.43 51.59
C GLY A 28 13.01 22.04 51.54
N ALA A 29 13.71 21.11 50.87
CA ALA A 29 13.23 19.79 50.51
C ALA A 29 12.55 19.06 51.70
N PRO A 30 11.24 18.79 51.64
CA PRO A 30 10.70 17.69 52.40
C PRO A 30 11.24 16.39 51.77
N LEU A 31 11.69 15.46 52.60
CA LEU A 31 11.91 14.07 52.22
C LEU A 31 10.57 13.46 51.80
N VAL A 32 10.12 13.77 50.58
CA VAL A 32 8.97 13.11 49.96
C VAL A 32 9.42 11.68 49.68
N HIS A 33 8.87 10.72 50.43
CA HIS A 33 9.05 9.31 50.12
C HIS A 33 8.58 9.06 48.69
N VAL A 34 9.53 8.84 47.80
CA VAL A 34 9.29 8.47 46.42
C VAL A 34 8.66 7.08 46.43
N THR A 35 7.33 7.03 46.35
CA THR A 35 6.58 5.79 46.19
C THR A 35 6.52 5.41 44.71
N LEU A 36 6.34 4.13 44.40
CA LEU A 36 6.09 3.66 43.01
C LEU A 36 4.93 4.43 42.34
N ARG A 37 3.95 4.87 43.13
CA ARG A 37 2.82 5.70 42.67
C ARG A 37 3.28 7.09 42.22
N THR A 38 4.15 7.76 42.99
CA THR A 38 4.71 9.08 42.62
C THR A 38 5.68 9.00 41.44
N LEU A 39 6.44 7.91 41.28
CA LEU A 39 7.26 7.69 40.09
C LEU A 39 6.38 7.49 38.85
N ARG A 40 5.35 6.66 38.96
CA ARG A 40 4.39 6.41 37.89
C ARG A 40 3.65 7.68 37.47
N GLN A 41 3.18 8.48 38.43
CA GLN A 41 2.56 9.79 38.13
C GLN A 41 3.56 10.74 37.46
N ARG A 42 4.81 10.81 37.92
CA ARG A 42 5.83 11.68 37.29
C ARG A 42 6.18 11.24 35.86
N GLU A 43 6.22 9.93 35.60
CA GLU A 43 6.41 9.37 34.27
C GLU A 43 5.19 9.62 33.37
N GLU A 44 3.97 9.48 33.90
CA GLU A 44 2.72 9.79 33.21
C GLU A 44 2.65 11.28 32.83
N THR A 45 2.95 12.21 33.76
CA THR A 45 2.97 13.66 33.48
C THR A 45 4.04 14.02 32.44
N LYS A 46 5.25 13.43 32.55
CA LYS A 46 6.31 13.63 31.56
C LYS A 46 5.92 13.10 30.18
N PHE A 47 5.25 11.95 30.13
CA PHE A 47 4.73 11.38 28.89
C PHE A 47 3.68 12.30 28.27
N VAL A 48 2.71 12.80 29.05
CA VAL A 48 1.65 13.70 28.57
C VAL A 48 2.22 15.01 28.03
N LEU A 49 3.18 15.62 28.73
CA LEU A 49 3.85 16.85 28.27
C LEU A 49 4.63 16.61 26.97
N GLN A 50 5.42 15.54 26.89
CA GLN A 50 6.15 15.19 25.66
C GLN A 50 5.22 14.85 24.50
N TYR A 51 4.10 14.19 24.79
CA TYR A 51 3.09 13.86 23.79
C TYR A 51 2.42 15.12 23.25
N ARG A 52 2.09 16.08 24.12
CA ARG A 52 1.53 17.38 23.73
C ARG A 52 2.51 18.21 22.91
N GLU A 53 3.76 18.32 23.36
CA GLU A 53 4.83 19.00 22.63
C GLU A 53 5.03 18.38 21.23
N SER A 54 5.06 17.05 21.16
CA SER A 54 5.18 16.34 19.87
C SER A 54 3.99 16.63 18.94
N HIS A 55 2.77 16.71 19.48
CA HIS A 55 1.56 17.04 18.70
C HIS A 55 1.53 18.49 18.22
N GLU A 56 1.94 19.43 19.06
CA GLU A 56 2.01 20.85 18.70
C GLU A 56 3.05 21.07 17.61
N MET A 57 4.24 20.48 17.74
CA MET A 57 5.28 20.52 16.70
C MET A 57 4.89 19.77 15.42
N ARG A 58 3.93 18.82 15.50
CA ARG A 58 3.58 17.98 14.35
C ARG A 58 2.97 18.78 13.21
N GLN A 59 2.12 19.75 13.54
CA GLN A 59 1.47 20.60 12.55
C GLN A 59 2.50 21.46 11.79
N ASP A 60 3.52 21.96 12.49
CA ASP A 60 4.62 22.71 11.87
C ASP A 60 5.42 21.82 10.91
N VAL A 61 5.72 20.58 11.29
CA VAL A 61 6.41 19.61 10.42
C VAL A 61 5.60 19.33 9.16
N ILE A 62 4.29 19.06 9.29
CA ILE A 62 3.40 18.80 8.15
C ILE A 62 3.37 20.02 7.22
N ALA A 63 3.25 21.23 7.76
CA ALA A 63 3.23 22.46 6.98
C ALA A 63 4.55 22.65 6.20
N VAL A 64 5.70 22.47 6.84
CA VAL A 64 7.02 22.58 6.20
C VAL A 64 7.19 21.56 5.08
N VAL A 65 6.81 20.29 5.32
CA VAL A 65 6.88 19.23 4.30
C VAL A 65 5.94 19.55 3.13
N ARG A 66 4.72 20.01 3.41
CA ARG A 66 3.75 20.39 2.37
C ARG A 66 4.25 21.53 1.51
N ASP A 67 4.78 22.58 2.11
CA ASP A 67 5.25 23.77 1.40
C ASP A 67 6.50 23.45 0.55
N ALA A 68 7.39 22.60 1.07
CA ALA A 68 8.52 22.08 0.31
C ALA A 68 8.07 21.20 -0.87
N ALA A 69 7.09 20.33 -0.67
CA ALA A 69 6.52 19.49 -1.73
C ALA A 69 5.80 20.33 -2.80
N ASP A 70 5.03 21.36 -2.43
CA ASP A 70 4.40 22.29 -3.36
C ASP A 70 5.44 23.07 -4.18
N THR A 71 6.48 23.57 -3.51
CA THR A 71 7.59 24.26 -4.18
C THR A 71 8.28 23.35 -5.20
N ARG A 72 8.51 22.08 -4.84
CA ARG A 72 9.10 21.08 -5.74
C ARG A 72 8.20 20.75 -6.92
N ARG A 73 6.88 20.64 -6.69
CA ARG A 73 5.88 20.37 -7.74
C ARG A 73 5.83 21.49 -8.79
N ARG A 74 5.98 22.75 -8.37
CA ARG A 74 6.02 23.90 -9.30
C ARG A 74 7.34 23.99 -10.08
N GLY A 75 8.36 23.25 -9.66
CA GLY A 75 9.65 23.16 -10.33
C GLY A 75 9.64 22.20 -11.52
N ARG A 76 10.83 21.91 -12.08
CA ARG A 76 10.97 20.91 -13.15
C ARG A 76 11.13 19.51 -12.56
N LEU A 77 10.58 18.51 -13.23
CA LEU A 77 10.71 17.09 -12.85
C LEU A 77 12.16 16.63 -12.65
N GLY A 78 13.11 17.14 -13.47
CA GLY A 78 14.53 16.78 -13.40
C GLY A 78 15.31 17.39 -12.25
N ASP A 79 14.82 18.47 -11.63
CA ASP A 79 15.52 19.22 -10.59
C ASP A 79 15.14 18.75 -9.17
N ARG A 80 14.55 17.54 -9.05
CA ARG A 80 14.11 16.97 -7.78
C ARG A 80 15.31 16.51 -6.94
N SER A 81 15.81 17.38 -6.06
CA SER A 81 16.93 17.08 -5.17
C SER A 81 16.50 17.17 -3.69
N SER A 82 15.88 16.11 -3.16
CA SER A 82 15.80 15.78 -1.72
C SER A 82 14.67 14.78 -1.45
N ASN A 83 14.86 13.97 -0.41
CA ASN A 83 13.81 13.21 0.24
C ASN A 83 13.03 14.16 1.18
N ILE A 84 11.98 14.80 0.65
CA ILE A 84 11.19 15.79 1.40
C ILE A 84 10.33 15.07 2.44
N PHE A 85 9.76 13.93 2.07
CA PHE A 85 8.82 13.20 2.93
C PHE A 85 9.49 12.48 4.10
N GLY A 86 10.82 12.30 4.08
CA GLY A 86 11.59 11.90 5.24
C GLY A 86 11.38 12.83 6.46
N GLY A 87 11.06 14.11 6.21
CA GLY A 87 10.69 15.06 7.26
C GLY A 87 9.50 14.61 8.10
N LEU A 88 8.54 13.88 7.53
CA LEU A 88 7.39 13.34 8.26
C LEU A 88 7.79 12.29 9.29
N PHE A 89 8.98 11.71 9.23
CA PHE A 89 9.45 10.75 10.23
C PHE A 89 10.18 11.42 11.40
N THR A 90 10.27 12.76 11.39
CA THR A 90 10.84 13.54 12.48
C THR A 90 9.77 13.94 13.51
N SER A 91 10.18 14.17 14.76
CA SER A 91 9.28 14.64 15.84
C SER A 91 8.05 13.76 16.08
N LEU A 92 8.17 12.45 15.83
CA LEU A 92 7.09 11.50 16.09
C LEU A 92 6.85 11.35 17.60
N ALA A 93 5.58 11.32 17.97
CA ALA A 93 5.18 10.99 19.34
C ALA A 93 5.75 9.61 19.72
N ARG A 94 6.22 9.49 20.96
CA ARG A 94 6.82 8.26 21.52
C ARG A 94 5.79 7.18 21.84
N VAL A 95 4.80 6.98 20.97
CA VAL A 95 3.72 6.00 21.15
C VAL A 95 4.29 4.56 21.16
N GLU A 96 5.44 4.35 20.52
CA GLU A 96 6.20 3.09 20.54
C GLU A 96 6.87 2.77 21.89
N LYS A 97 6.77 3.64 22.91
CA LYS A 97 7.11 3.29 24.31
C LYS A 97 5.98 2.58 25.04
N ASN A 98 4.84 2.39 24.40
CA ASN A 98 3.76 1.60 24.98
C ASN A 98 4.23 0.13 25.09
N PRO A 99 4.25 -0.46 26.30
CA PRO A 99 4.75 -1.82 26.51
C PRO A 99 3.98 -2.87 25.69
N TYR A 100 2.70 -2.64 25.40
CA TYR A 100 1.92 -3.53 24.54
C TYR A 100 2.37 -3.49 23.08
N ALA A 101 2.76 -2.32 22.58
CA ALA A 101 3.29 -2.16 21.22
C ALA A 101 4.65 -2.85 21.09
N GLN A 102 5.52 -2.61 22.08
CA GLN A 102 6.86 -3.21 22.14
C GLN A 102 6.78 -4.72 22.20
N HIS A 103 5.92 -5.26 23.07
CA HIS A 103 5.74 -6.70 23.15
C HIS A 103 5.20 -7.31 21.84
N ALA A 104 4.26 -6.65 21.17
CA ALA A 104 3.77 -7.11 19.87
C ALA A 104 4.88 -7.10 18.79
N ASP A 105 5.71 -6.05 18.77
CA ASP A 105 6.85 -5.94 17.85
C ASP A 105 7.93 -6.98 18.16
N GLU A 106 8.23 -7.25 19.44
CA GLU A 106 9.18 -8.28 19.88
C GLU A 106 8.71 -9.68 19.48
N MET A 107 7.44 -10.00 19.74
CA MET A 107 6.83 -11.27 19.34
C MET A 107 6.86 -11.47 17.83
N PHE A 108 6.61 -10.41 17.06
CA PHE A 108 6.72 -10.43 15.60
C PHE A 108 8.15 -10.67 15.13
N LEU A 109 9.13 -9.97 15.72
CA LEU A 109 10.55 -10.12 15.42
C LEU A 109 11.04 -11.55 15.65
N GLU A 110 10.76 -12.12 16.83
CA GLU A 110 11.12 -13.51 17.15
C GLU A 110 10.58 -14.48 16.10
N LEU A 111 9.35 -14.24 15.66
CA LEU A 111 8.63 -15.09 14.73
C LEU A 111 9.22 -15.05 13.31
N ILE A 112 9.62 -13.88 12.82
CA ILE A 112 10.22 -13.75 11.48
C ILE A 112 11.71 -14.13 11.49
N SER A 113 12.40 -13.95 12.62
CA SER A 113 13.80 -14.35 12.82
C SER A 113 13.99 -15.85 13.03
N ALA A 114 12.96 -16.59 13.49
CA ALA A 114 13.07 -18.02 13.75
C ALA A 114 13.49 -18.79 12.48
N PRO A 115 14.52 -19.66 12.50
CA PRO A 115 14.88 -20.46 11.35
C PRO A 115 13.70 -21.33 10.92
N SER A 116 13.44 -21.43 9.61
CA SER A 116 12.39 -22.30 9.07
C SER A 116 12.78 -23.76 9.33
N THR A 117 12.41 -24.31 10.48
CA THR A 117 12.74 -25.69 10.83
C THR A 117 11.87 -26.63 10.00
N PRO A 118 12.46 -27.52 9.17
CA PRO A 118 11.68 -28.56 8.53
C PRO A 118 11.10 -29.50 9.61
N PRO A 119 9.87 -30.01 9.43
CA PRO A 119 9.24 -30.89 10.40
C PRO A 119 10.11 -32.15 10.60
N ARG A 120 10.41 -32.46 11.86
CA ARG A 120 11.20 -33.64 12.25
C ARG A 120 10.42 -34.92 11.86
N PRO A 121 11.06 -35.96 11.31
CA PRO A 121 10.36 -37.16 10.82
C PRO A 121 9.56 -37.93 11.89
N THR A 122 9.76 -37.63 13.17
CA THR A 122 9.18 -38.36 14.32
C THR A 122 7.88 -37.76 14.86
N THR A 123 7.36 -36.68 14.27
CA THR A 123 6.13 -36.04 14.77
C THR A 123 4.88 -36.81 14.31
N PRO A 124 3.97 -37.21 15.22
CA PRO A 124 2.80 -38.03 14.88
C PRO A 124 1.88 -37.33 13.86
N PRO A 125 1.22 -38.09 12.96
CA PRO A 125 0.46 -37.53 11.83
C PRO A 125 -0.71 -36.63 12.23
N ARG A 126 -1.22 -36.72 13.45
CA ARG A 126 -2.27 -35.83 13.99
C ARG A 126 -1.80 -34.42 14.34
N ALA A 127 -0.49 -34.19 14.49
CA ALA A 127 0.09 -32.86 14.74
C ALA A 127 0.63 -32.19 13.45
N ARG A 128 0.39 -32.79 12.28
CA ARG A 128 0.78 -32.20 10.98
C ARG A 128 -0.21 -31.16 10.45
N TRP A 129 -1.37 -31.01 11.08
CA TRP A 129 -2.49 -30.22 10.56
C TRP A 129 -2.69 -28.87 11.28
N SER A 130 -1.89 -28.53 12.30
CA SER A 130 -1.83 -27.13 12.74
C SER A 130 -0.77 -26.41 11.90
N ASP A 131 -1.23 -25.96 10.74
CA ASP A 131 -0.52 -25.22 9.71
C ASP A 131 0.52 -24.26 10.29
N ALA A 132 1.79 -24.51 9.99
CA ALA A 132 2.83 -23.51 10.14
C ALA A 132 2.55 -22.43 9.09
N VAL A 133 1.69 -21.48 9.42
CA VAL A 133 1.37 -20.31 8.59
C VAL A 133 2.70 -19.71 8.08
N PRO A 134 2.89 -19.57 6.75
CA PRO A 134 4.12 -19.06 6.18
C PRO A 134 4.53 -17.73 6.81
N LYS A 135 5.83 -17.49 6.98
CA LYS A 135 6.34 -16.22 7.52
C LYS A 135 5.82 -15.01 6.74
N THR A 136 5.71 -15.14 5.43
CA THR A 136 5.11 -14.15 4.52
C THR A 136 3.69 -13.76 4.94
N THR A 137 2.82 -14.74 5.21
CA THR A 137 1.44 -14.48 5.69
C THR A 137 1.43 -13.73 7.02
N LYS A 138 2.39 -13.99 7.90
CA LYS A 138 2.49 -13.32 9.20
C LYS A 138 3.01 -11.88 9.08
N VAL A 139 3.97 -11.62 8.18
CA VAL A 139 4.38 -10.26 7.80
C VAL A 139 3.19 -9.46 7.28
N LEU A 140 2.44 -10.04 6.34
CA LEU A 140 1.24 -9.42 5.79
C LEU A 140 0.23 -9.06 6.88
N GLN A 141 -0.09 -9.99 7.77
CA GLN A 141 -1.02 -9.75 8.89
C GLN A 141 -0.54 -8.66 9.84
N HIS A 142 0.74 -8.67 10.22
CA HIS A 142 1.32 -7.67 11.09
C HIS A 142 1.26 -6.27 10.47
N PHE A 143 1.62 -6.14 9.19
CA PHE A 143 1.61 -4.84 8.50
C PHE A 143 0.20 -4.35 8.21
N GLN A 144 -0.74 -5.25 7.89
CA GLN A 144 -2.15 -4.90 7.82
C GLN A 144 -2.64 -4.34 9.17
N GLN A 145 -2.28 -4.93 10.30
CA GLN A 145 -2.64 -4.39 11.62
C GLN A 145 -1.97 -3.04 11.90
N LEU A 146 -0.71 -2.89 11.51
CA LEU A 146 0.05 -1.66 11.67
C LEU A 146 -0.59 -0.50 10.91
N PHE A 147 -1.07 -0.73 9.68
CA PHE A 147 -1.63 0.32 8.82
C PHE A 147 -3.16 0.50 8.89
N GLN A 148 -3.94 -0.53 9.28
CA GLN A 148 -5.41 -0.45 9.32
C GLN A 148 -5.98 0.15 10.62
N THR A 149 -5.13 0.54 11.58
CA THR A 149 -5.60 1.14 12.84
C THR A 149 -5.97 2.62 12.64
N LEU A 150 -7.17 2.85 12.08
CA LEU A 150 -7.77 4.18 11.98
C LEU A 150 -7.86 4.88 13.35
N PRO A 151 -7.59 6.18 13.43
CA PRO A 151 -8.02 7.01 14.56
C PRO A 151 -9.55 6.91 14.69
N GLY A 152 -10.04 6.32 15.78
CA GLY A 152 -11.46 6.34 16.15
C GLY A 152 -12.31 5.11 15.79
N GLN A 153 -11.89 4.20 14.92
CA GLN A 153 -12.77 3.06 14.50
C GLN A 153 -12.89 1.89 15.52
N ARG A 154 -12.15 1.91 16.63
CA ARG A 154 -12.38 0.98 17.77
C ARG A 154 -12.91 1.68 19.03
N ALA A 155 -13.52 2.85 18.90
CA ALA A 155 -14.18 3.52 20.03
C ALA A 155 -15.39 2.72 20.59
N ALA A 156 -15.81 1.63 19.94
CA ALA A 156 -16.88 0.74 20.42
C ALA A 156 -16.42 -0.28 21.49
N SER A 157 -15.11 -0.44 21.72
CA SER A 157 -14.60 -1.30 22.80
C SER A 157 -13.91 -0.46 23.87
N LEU A 158 -14.66 -0.09 24.93
CA LEU A 158 -14.25 0.80 26.01
C LEU A 158 -13.11 0.28 26.90
N LEU A 159 -12.58 -0.94 26.65
CA LEU A 159 -11.64 -1.59 27.56
C LEU A 159 -10.18 -1.58 27.10
N VAL A 160 -9.89 -1.34 25.81
CA VAL A 160 -8.51 -1.25 25.32
C VAL A 160 -8.44 -0.15 24.26
N LYS A 161 -7.84 1.00 24.59
CA LYS A 161 -7.51 2.02 23.58
C LYS A 161 -6.59 1.37 22.53
N PRO A 162 -6.95 1.37 21.24
CA PRO A 162 -6.07 0.84 20.21
C PRO A 162 -4.75 1.59 20.27
N VAL A 163 -3.65 0.85 20.34
CA VAL A 163 -2.31 1.43 20.30
C VAL A 163 -2.11 2.00 18.90
N GLN A 164 -2.12 3.32 18.78
CA GLN A 164 -1.86 4.00 17.51
C GLN A 164 -0.39 3.84 17.14
N HIS A 165 -0.10 3.24 15.98
CA HIS A 165 1.25 3.17 15.50
C HIS A 165 1.63 4.49 14.82
N SER A 166 2.80 5.04 15.13
CA SER A 166 3.28 6.32 14.57
C SER A 166 3.30 6.30 13.04
N LEU A 167 3.72 5.19 12.44
CA LEU A 167 3.73 4.96 10.98
C LEU A 167 2.35 5.09 10.31
N CYS A 168 1.26 4.67 10.96
CA CYS A 168 -0.08 4.86 10.42
C CYS A 168 -0.46 6.34 10.42
N SER A 169 -0.07 7.09 11.45
CA SER A 169 -0.28 8.55 11.50
C SER A 169 0.51 9.26 10.41
N VAL A 170 1.78 8.89 10.20
CA VAL A 170 2.63 9.41 9.11
C VAL A 170 2.00 9.17 7.74
N LEU A 171 1.40 7.99 7.52
CA LEU A 171 0.69 7.66 6.28
C LEU A 171 -0.52 8.57 6.04
N PHE A 172 -1.32 8.83 7.09
CA PHE A 172 -2.45 9.75 6.98
C PHE A 172 -2.02 11.17 6.67
N GLU A 173 -0.97 11.66 7.33
CA GLU A 173 -0.45 13.01 7.07
C GLU A 173 0.14 13.15 5.66
N PHE A 174 0.82 12.10 5.17
CA PHE A 174 1.23 12.07 3.76
C PHE A 174 0.02 12.10 2.83
N ALA A 175 -1.04 11.34 3.12
CA ALA A 175 -2.26 11.36 2.33
C ALA A 175 -2.92 12.74 2.34
N GLU A 176 -2.99 13.42 3.49
CA GLU A 176 -3.50 14.79 3.60
C GLU A 176 -2.71 15.78 2.72
N ILE A 177 -1.39 15.72 2.77
CA ILE A 177 -0.50 16.53 1.91
C ILE A 177 -0.78 16.19 0.43
N PHE A 178 -0.81 14.91 0.09
CA PHE A 178 -1.03 14.43 -1.27
C PHE A 178 -2.36 14.92 -1.84
N HIS A 179 -3.46 14.81 -1.08
CA HIS A 179 -4.77 15.29 -1.47
C HIS A 179 -4.81 16.82 -1.65
N ALA A 180 -4.15 17.55 -0.76
CA ALA A 180 -4.06 19.02 -0.84
C ALA A 180 -3.30 19.48 -2.10
N LEU A 181 -2.24 18.76 -2.48
CA LEU A 181 -1.46 19.08 -3.67
C LEU A 181 -2.20 18.65 -4.94
N TYR A 182 -2.62 17.39 -5.03
CA TYR A 182 -3.04 16.78 -6.29
C TYR A 182 -4.56 16.62 -6.46
N GLY A 183 -5.37 17.11 -5.51
CA GLY A 183 -6.83 16.96 -5.57
C GLY A 183 -7.51 17.63 -6.78
N THR A 184 -6.88 18.64 -7.38
CA THR A 184 -7.47 19.47 -8.44
C THR A 184 -6.62 19.59 -9.71
N VAL A 185 -5.54 18.81 -9.81
CA VAL A 185 -4.60 18.90 -10.93
C VAL A 185 -5.09 18.14 -12.15
N SER A 186 -4.59 18.55 -13.32
CA SER A 186 -4.95 17.96 -14.61
C SER A 186 -3.81 17.94 -15.64
N SER A 187 -2.56 18.20 -15.23
CA SER A 187 -1.39 18.16 -16.12
C SER A 187 -0.69 16.80 -16.10
N ARG A 188 -0.10 16.39 -17.23
CA ARG A 188 0.80 15.22 -17.29
C ARG A 188 2.01 15.38 -16.36
N ASP A 189 2.53 16.60 -16.23
CA ASP A 189 3.62 16.89 -15.30
C ASP A 189 3.18 16.69 -13.84
N ASP A 190 1.95 17.11 -13.49
CA ASP A 190 1.41 16.89 -12.15
C ASP A 190 1.22 15.40 -11.85
N ALA A 191 0.76 14.61 -12.83
CA ALA A 191 0.66 13.15 -12.68
C ALA A 191 2.04 12.51 -12.46
N ALA A 192 3.06 12.96 -13.17
CA ALA A 192 4.44 12.50 -12.97
C ALA A 192 4.97 12.92 -11.58
N HIS A 193 4.72 14.15 -11.14
CA HIS A 193 5.08 14.60 -9.79
C HIS A 193 4.39 13.79 -8.71
N ALA A 194 3.08 13.53 -8.86
CA ALA A 194 2.30 12.70 -7.96
C ALA A 194 2.86 11.27 -7.88
N ALA A 195 3.17 10.64 -9.02
CA ALA A 195 3.74 9.30 -9.05
C ALA A 195 5.10 9.23 -8.35
N LEU A 196 5.98 10.20 -8.61
CA LEU A 196 7.29 10.28 -7.96
C LEU A 196 7.17 10.51 -6.45
N ASP A 197 6.25 11.35 -6.00
CA ASP A 197 6.02 11.62 -4.57
C ASP A 197 5.56 10.35 -3.83
N VAL A 198 4.60 9.62 -4.41
CA VAL A 198 4.10 8.36 -3.86
C VAL A 198 5.21 7.30 -3.83
N ARG A 199 6.02 7.17 -4.88
CA ARG A 199 7.16 6.24 -4.90
C ARG A 199 8.22 6.60 -3.88
N GLU A 200 8.55 7.87 -3.75
CA GLU A 200 9.51 8.38 -2.77
C GLU A 200 9.02 8.07 -1.35
N PHE A 201 7.79 8.44 -1.00
CA PHE A 201 7.23 8.16 0.31
C PHE A 201 7.17 6.66 0.63
N GLY A 202 6.72 5.84 -0.33
CA GLY A 202 6.69 4.39 -0.16
C GLY A 202 8.08 3.79 0.08
N SER A 203 9.10 4.29 -0.62
CA SER A 203 10.49 3.88 -0.41
C SER A 203 11.00 4.25 0.99
N VAL A 204 10.68 5.45 1.48
CA VAL A 204 11.04 5.86 2.85
C VAL A 204 10.33 5.02 3.90
N LEU A 205 9.03 4.76 3.72
CA LEU A 205 8.26 3.96 4.65
C LEU A 205 8.79 2.52 4.71
N LEU A 206 9.11 1.93 3.55
CA LEU A 206 9.75 0.62 3.48
C LEU A 206 11.14 0.64 4.17
N GLN A 207 11.96 1.66 3.95
CA GLN A 207 13.27 1.79 4.60
C GLN A 207 13.14 1.85 6.13
N VAL A 208 12.16 2.60 6.64
CA VAL A 208 11.87 2.67 8.08
C VAL A 208 11.43 1.31 8.63
N LEU A 209 10.58 0.59 7.91
CA LEU A 209 10.18 -0.78 8.28
C LEU A 209 11.37 -1.75 8.24
N SER A 210 12.22 -1.67 7.23
CA SER A 210 13.43 -2.48 7.13
C SER A 210 14.43 -2.19 8.24
N PHE A 211 14.49 -0.94 8.74
CA PHE A 211 15.31 -0.60 9.90
C PHE A 211 14.68 -1.13 11.19
N LYS A 212 13.36 -0.97 11.36
CA LYS A 212 12.61 -1.45 12.52
C LYS A 212 12.59 -2.97 12.62
N TYR A 213 12.54 -3.66 11.49
CA TYR A 213 12.50 -5.12 11.37
C TYR A 213 13.66 -5.64 10.48
N PRO A 214 14.89 -5.73 11.01
CA PRO A 214 16.08 -6.11 10.24
C PRO A 214 15.98 -7.41 9.43
N PRO A 215 15.28 -8.49 9.87
CA PRO A 215 15.15 -9.71 9.08
C PRO A 215 14.56 -9.50 7.68
N LEU A 216 13.77 -8.44 7.47
CA LEU A 216 13.24 -8.09 6.15
C LEU A 216 14.35 -7.79 5.13
N GLN A 217 15.50 -7.27 5.57
CA GLN A 217 16.61 -6.93 4.67
C GLN A 217 17.36 -8.17 4.16
N HIS A 218 17.20 -9.31 4.83
CA HIS A 218 17.97 -10.52 4.58
C HIS A 218 17.15 -11.63 3.91
N ASP A 219 15.84 -11.45 3.79
CA ASP A 219 14.92 -12.39 3.16
C ASP A 219 14.08 -11.67 2.09
N ALA A 220 14.43 -11.90 0.83
CA ALA A 220 13.78 -11.25 -0.32
C ALA A 220 12.26 -11.49 -0.34
N ALA A 221 11.80 -12.69 0.03
CA ALA A 221 10.38 -13.00 0.04
C ALA A 221 9.61 -12.22 1.12
N LEU A 222 10.24 -11.97 2.28
CA LEU A 222 9.64 -11.11 3.31
C LEU A 222 9.66 -9.64 2.89
N LEU A 223 10.72 -9.19 2.22
CA LEU A 223 10.81 -7.84 1.70
C LEU A 223 9.78 -7.55 0.61
N ASP A 224 9.51 -8.52 -0.27
CA ASP A 224 8.49 -8.40 -1.31
C ASP A 224 7.09 -8.24 -0.71
N VAL A 225 6.75 -9.06 0.29
CA VAL A 225 5.47 -8.96 1.00
C VAL A 225 5.37 -7.67 1.82
N ALA A 226 6.46 -7.23 2.43
CA ALA A 226 6.54 -5.94 3.10
C ALA A 226 6.28 -4.78 2.13
N THR A 227 6.87 -4.84 0.95
CA THR A 227 6.70 -3.83 -0.11
C THR A 227 5.25 -3.79 -0.60
N GLU A 228 4.63 -4.94 -0.82
CA GLU A 228 3.22 -5.03 -1.20
C GLU A 228 2.29 -4.49 -0.11
N SER A 229 2.58 -4.81 1.15
CA SER A 229 1.78 -4.32 2.27
C SER A 229 1.86 -2.79 2.40
N VAL A 230 3.01 -2.18 2.11
CA VAL A 230 3.18 -0.73 2.05
C VAL A 230 2.38 -0.13 0.89
N GLU A 231 2.47 -0.73 -0.31
CA GLU A 231 1.70 -0.31 -1.47
C GLU A 231 0.19 -0.37 -1.20
N ASP A 232 -0.31 -1.49 -0.66
CA ASP A 232 -1.72 -1.67 -0.31
C ASP A 232 -2.20 -0.63 0.70
N ALA A 233 -1.41 -0.37 1.75
CA ALA A 233 -1.73 0.64 2.76
C ALA A 233 -1.78 2.04 2.16
N MET A 234 -0.83 2.38 1.30
CA MET A 234 -0.78 3.69 0.64
C MET A 234 -1.95 3.87 -0.32
N PHE A 235 -2.17 2.93 -1.23
CA PHE A 235 -3.23 3.03 -2.21
C PHE A 235 -4.63 2.97 -1.58
N LEU A 236 -4.80 2.37 -0.40
CA LEU A 236 -6.06 2.47 0.34
C LEU A 236 -6.48 3.93 0.60
N HIS A 237 -5.52 4.81 0.87
CA HIS A 237 -5.78 6.23 1.18
C HIS A 237 -5.62 7.15 -0.03
N LEU A 238 -4.69 6.83 -0.93
CA LEU A 238 -4.33 7.71 -2.05
C LEU A 238 -5.16 7.45 -3.31
N GLN A 239 -5.70 6.24 -3.49
CA GLN A 239 -6.30 5.79 -4.75
C GLN A 239 -7.40 6.73 -5.28
N PRO A 240 -8.33 7.29 -4.49
CA PRO A 240 -9.35 8.19 -5.03
C PRO A 240 -8.76 9.41 -5.73
N THR A 241 -7.74 10.05 -5.13
CA THR A 241 -7.09 11.22 -5.74
C THR A 241 -6.14 10.82 -6.85
N LEU A 242 -5.28 9.83 -6.61
CA LEU A 242 -4.30 9.40 -7.59
C LEU A 242 -4.98 8.89 -8.88
N HIS A 243 -6.04 8.07 -8.75
CA HIS A 243 -6.82 7.64 -9.89
C HIS A 243 -7.48 8.83 -10.61
N ASN A 244 -8.05 9.78 -9.87
CA ASN A 244 -8.64 10.98 -10.48
C ASN A 244 -7.61 11.82 -11.24
N VAL A 245 -6.38 11.96 -10.73
CA VAL A 245 -5.30 12.66 -11.44
C VAL A 245 -5.04 12.02 -12.80
N PHE A 246 -4.84 10.70 -12.84
CA PHE A 246 -4.62 9.98 -14.10
C PHE A 246 -5.87 10.04 -15.00
N ALA A 247 -7.07 9.82 -14.45
CA ALA A 247 -8.32 9.89 -15.20
C ALA A 247 -8.60 11.28 -15.80
N GLN A 248 -8.18 12.37 -15.14
CA GLN A 248 -8.28 13.73 -15.68
C GLN A 248 -7.30 13.93 -16.83
N VAL A 249 -6.05 13.51 -16.63
CA VAL A 249 -4.94 13.70 -17.56
C VAL A 249 -5.11 12.89 -18.85
N TYR A 250 -5.59 11.66 -18.73
CA TYR A 250 -5.78 10.72 -19.84
C TYR A 250 -7.23 10.65 -20.31
N ARG A 251 -8.12 11.57 -19.89
CA ARG A 251 -9.55 11.56 -20.24
C ARG A 251 -9.80 11.45 -21.74
N THR A 252 -9.08 12.21 -22.54
CA THR A 252 -9.24 12.23 -24.00
C THR A 252 -8.85 10.87 -24.58
N ASP A 253 -7.70 10.34 -24.15
CA ASP A 253 -7.18 9.04 -24.59
C ASP A 253 -8.15 7.92 -24.19
N ASP A 254 -8.62 7.93 -22.95
CA ASP A 254 -9.63 7.00 -22.42
C ASP A 254 -10.95 7.04 -23.23
N SER A 255 -11.41 8.23 -23.61
CA SER A 255 -12.63 8.38 -24.42
C SER A 255 -12.45 7.85 -25.85
N ALA A 256 -11.28 8.07 -26.45
CA ALA A 256 -10.95 7.55 -27.77
C ALA A 256 -10.87 6.01 -27.74
N TRP A 257 -10.19 5.45 -26.73
CA TRP A 257 -10.15 4.01 -26.50
C TRP A 257 -11.54 3.42 -26.27
N SER A 258 -12.38 4.07 -25.46
CA SER A 258 -13.74 3.58 -25.21
C SER A 258 -14.58 3.51 -26.50
N ALA A 259 -14.50 4.54 -27.36
CA ALA A 259 -15.19 4.55 -28.64
C ALA A 259 -14.66 3.44 -29.59
N LYS A 260 -13.34 3.33 -29.71
CA LYS A 260 -12.69 2.32 -30.57
C LYS A 260 -13.01 0.89 -30.12
N LEU A 261 -12.86 0.60 -28.83
CA LEU A 261 -13.16 -0.74 -28.29
C LEU A 261 -14.64 -1.08 -28.40
N ALA A 262 -15.55 -0.11 -28.27
CA ALA A 262 -16.98 -0.35 -28.48
C ALA A 262 -17.29 -0.76 -29.93
N HIS A 263 -16.62 -0.15 -30.91
CA HIS A 263 -16.71 -0.57 -32.31
C HIS A 263 -16.13 -1.98 -32.49
N LEU A 264 -14.87 -2.20 -32.06
CA LEU A 264 -14.17 -3.47 -32.24
C LEU A 264 -14.85 -4.64 -31.52
N ARG A 265 -15.52 -4.40 -30.38
CA ARG A 265 -16.31 -5.43 -29.68
C ARG A 265 -17.39 -6.05 -30.58
N ALA A 266 -17.99 -5.24 -31.46
CA ALA A 266 -19.01 -5.69 -32.41
C ALA A 266 -18.42 -6.22 -33.73
N ALA A 267 -17.12 -6.03 -33.95
CA ALA A 267 -16.41 -6.49 -35.14
C ALA A 267 -16.21 -8.02 -35.10
N PRO A 268 -16.18 -8.66 -36.28
CA PRO A 268 -15.90 -10.09 -36.37
C PRO A 268 -14.44 -10.41 -35.98
N ILE A 269 -14.19 -11.65 -35.53
CA ILE A 269 -12.90 -12.04 -34.93
C ILE A 269 -11.71 -11.98 -35.90
N ASP A 270 -11.96 -12.11 -37.20
CA ASP A 270 -10.99 -11.96 -38.29
C ASP A 270 -10.39 -10.54 -38.34
N THR A 271 -11.11 -9.53 -37.87
CA THR A 271 -10.64 -8.14 -37.77
C THR A 271 -9.38 -7.99 -36.88
N TYR A 272 -9.14 -8.93 -35.97
CA TYR A 272 -8.03 -8.85 -35.01
C TYR A 272 -6.72 -9.46 -35.54
N ASP A 273 -6.68 -9.91 -36.81
CA ASP A 273 -5.54 -10.61 -37.42
C ASP A 273 -5.06 -11.81 -36.60
N MET A 274 -5.98 -12.44 -35.88
CA MET A 274 -5.69 -13.58 -35.04
C MET A 274 -5.44 -14.82 -35.91
N PRO A 275 -4.38 -15.62 -35.67
CA PRO A 275 -4.17 -16.87 -36.39
C PRO A 275 -5.39 -17.80 -36.29
N ASP A 276 -5.81 -18.42 -37.38
CA ASP A 276 -7.04 -19.24 -37.47
C ASP A 276 -7.20 -20.26 -36.32
N ARG A 277 -6.08 -20.87 -35.90
CA ARG A 277 -6.05 -21.84 -34.78
C ARG A 277 -6.49 -21.24 -33.43
N PHE A 278 -6.32 -19.95 -33.25
CA PHE A 278 -6.66 -19.22 -32.03
C PHE A 278 -8.03 -18.54 -32.11
N GLN A 279 -8.69 -18.53 -33.26
CA GLN A 279 -10.05 -17.96 -33.41
C GLN A 279 -11.16 -18.88 -32.85
N ALA A 280 -10.91 -20.19 -32.81
CA ALA A 280 -11.92 -21.17 -32.37
C ALA A 280 -12.08 -21.31 -30.84
N PRO A 281 -11.03 -21.22 -30.01
CA PRO A 281 -11.16 -21.22 -28.55
C PRO A 281 -12.07 -20.10 -28.02
N LEU A 282 -12.81 -20.43 -26.95
CA LEU A 282 -13.59 -19.43 -26.19
C LEU A 282 -12.72 -18.83 -25.09
N TYR A 283 -12.67 -17.51 -25.03
CA TYR A 283 -11.80 -16.75 -24.10
C TYR A 283 -12.56 -16.16 -22.90
N ASP A 284 -13.73 -16.71 -22.55
CA ASP A 284 -14.61 -16.18 -21.50
C ASP A 284 -13.88 -16.00 -20.16
N ASP A 285 -13.08 -17.00 -19.74
CA ASP A 285 -12.29 -16.92 -18.50
C ASP A 285 -11.28 -15.76 -18.54
N ALA A 286 -10.59 -15.55 -19.66
CA ALA A 286 -9.62 -14.47 -19.80
C ALA A 286 -10.31 -13.09 -19.81
N ILE A 287 -11.48 -13.00 -20.45
CA ILE A 287 -12.32 -11.80 -20.47
C ILE A 287 -12.80 -11.45 -19.05
N GLU A 288 -13.24 -12.45 -18.28
CA GLU A 288 -13.66 -12.26 -16.89
C GLU A 288 -12.50 -11.77 -16.01
N VAL A 289 -11.33 -12.40 -16.13
CA VAL A 289 -10.13 -12.00 -15.38
C VAL A 289 -9.74 -10.55 -15.69
N LEU A 290 -9.71 -10.15 -16.97
CA LEU A 290 -9.36 -8.79 -17.35
C LEU A 290 -10.43 -7.77 -16.96
N SER A 291 -11.71 -8.17 -16.92
CA SER A 291 -12.80 -7.32 -16.43
C SER A 291 -12.66 -6.98 -14.93
N ALA A 292 -11.85 -7.72 -14.16
CA ALA A 292 -11.53 -7.36 -12.78
C ALA A 292 -10.52 -6.21 -12.66
N LEU A 293 -9.92 -5.73 -13.76
CA LEU A 293 -8.89 -4.68 -13.76
C LEU A 293 -9.35 -3.39 -13.06
N GLY A 294 -10.63 -3.01 -13.25
CA GLY A 294 -11.23 -1.84 -12.60
C GLY A 294 -11.33 -1.99 -11.06
N ASN A 295 -11.47 -3.22 -10.57
CA ASN A 295 -11.60 -3.53 -9.14
C ASN A 295 -10.24 -3.63 -8.43
N ALA A 296 -9.16 -3.85 -9.17
CA ALA A 296 -7.80 -3.85 -8.63
C ALA A 296 -7.42 -2.44 -8.13
N ARG A 297 -7.11 -2.33 -6.84
CA ARG A 297 -6.82 -1.05 -6.17
C ARG A 297 -5.39 -0.57 -6.38
N THR A 298 -4.43 -1.48 -6.42
CA THR A 298 -3.01 -1.16 -6.52
C THR A 298 -2.47 -1.38 -7.94
N PRO A 299 -1.44 -0.61 -8.35
CA PRO A 299 -0.73 -0.83 -9.61
C PRO A 299 -0.22 -2.26 -9.74
N SER A 300 0.43 -2.82 -8.71
CA SER A 300 0.90 -4.20 -8.74
C SER A 300 -0.24 -5.20 -8.94
N ALA A 301 -1.41 -5.00 -8.32
CA ALA A 301 -2.58 -5.85 -8.55
C ALA A 301 -3.13 -5.72 -9.98
N LYS A 302 -3.08 -4.53 -10.58
CA LYS A 302 -3.47 -4.33 -11.99
C LYS A 302 -2.52 -5.06 -12.94
N VAL A 303 -1.21 -4.95 -12.74
CA VAL A 303 -0.23 -5.68 -13.57
C VAL A 303 -0.41 -7.19 -13.43
N ARG A 304 -0.67 -7.70 -12.22
CA ARG A 304 -0.99 -9.12 -12.01
C ARG A 304 -2.29 -9.57 -12.66
N CYS A 305 -3.30 -8.70 -12.72
CA CYS A 305 -4.54 -8.98 -13.45
C CYS A 305 -4.25 -9.16 -14.95
N VAL A 306 -3.37 -8.34 -15.53
CA VAL A 306 -2.91 -8.50 -16.92
C VAL A 306 -2.11 -9.81 -17.08
N ALA A 307 -1.17 -10.11 -16.19
CA ALA A 307 -0.41 -11.37 -16.23
C ALA A 307 -1.34 -12.60 -16.15
N ALA A 308 -2.27 -12.59 -15.19
CA ALA A 308 -3.26 -13.66 -15.04
C ALA A 308 -4.17 -13.79 -16.27
N THR A 309 -4.46 -12.69 -16.98
CA THR A 309 -5.18 -12.71 -18.24
C THR A 309 -4.38 -13.46 -19.31
N CYS A 310 -3.08 -13.15 -19.47
CA CYS A 310 -2.20 -13.85 -20.40
C CYS A 310 -2.11 -15.35 -20.10
N SER A 311 -1.94 -15.75 -18.83
CA SER A 311 -1.93 -17.18 -18.48
C SER A 311 -3.32 -17.82 -18.66
N SER A 312 -4.41 -17.05 -18.55
CA SER A 312 -5.77 -17.54 -18.82
C SER A 312 -6.02 -17.77 -20.30
N ILE A 313 -5.50 -16.91 -21.18
CA ILE A 313 -5.55 -17.10 -22.64
C ILE A 313 -4.90 -18.45 -23.02
N ASP A 314 -3.68 -18.70 -22.53
CA ASP A 314 -2.98 -19.96 -22.76
C ASP A 314 -3.78 -21.17 -22.24
N ARG A 315 -4.44 -21.02 -21.08
CA ARG A 315 -5.33 -22.05 -20.53
C ARG A 315 -6.55 -22.31 -21.40
N CYS A 316 -7.21 -21.27 -21.92
CA CYS A 316 -8.36 -21.40 -22.82
C CYS A 316 -7.99 -22.18 -24.08
N ILE A 317 -6.83 -21.88 -24.69
CA ILE A 317 -6.31 -22.57 -25.86
C ILE A 317 -6.07 -24.05 -25.53
N LYS A 318 -5.33 -24.33 -24.45
CA LYS A 318 -5.03 -25.71 -24.03
C LYS A 318 -6.29 -26.50 -23.69
N HIS A 319 -7.28 -25.87 -23.08
CA HIS A 319 -8.55 -26.51 -22.75
C HIS A 319 -9.35 -26.87 -24.01
N TYR A 320 -9.43 -25.97 -24.99
CA TYR A 320 -10.12 -26.21 -26.26
C TYR A 320 -9.52 -27.42 -27.00
N PHE A 321 -8.20 -27.49 -27.10
CA PHE A 321 -7.50 -28.57 -27.79
C PHE A 321 -7.22 -29.81 -26.95
N ALA A 322 -7.60 -29.85 -25.66
CA ALA A 322 -7.33 -30.98 -24.77
C ALA A 322 -7.94 -32.32 -25.27
N SER A 323 -8.98 -32.23 -26.11
CA SER A 323 -9.66 -33.38 -26.71
C SER A 323 -9.17 -33.76 -28.11
N ASP A 324 -8.25 -32.98 -28.69
CA ASP A 324 -7.72 -33.23 -30.03
C ASP A 324 -6.38 -33.98 -29.97
N PRO A 325 -6.35 -35.29 -30.29
CA PRO A 325 -5.12 -36.08 -30.24
C PRO A 325 -4.15 -35.77 -31.38
N SER A 326 -4.53 -34.94 -32.35
CA SER A 326 -3.70 -34.59 -33.52
C SER A 326 -2.81 -33.37 -33.30
N MET A 327 -3.08 -32.56 -32.27
CA MET A 327 -2.30 -31.37 -31.95
C MET A 327 -1.09 -31.70 -31.06
N ALA A 328 0.10 -31.34 -31.52
CA ALA A 328 1.32 -31.46 -30.73
C ALA A 328 1.35 -30.37 -29.64
N LEU A 329 1.91 -30.66 -28.46
CA LEU A 329 1.97 -29.73 -27.32
C LEU A 329 2.68 -28.41 -27.67
N ASP A 330 3.68 -28.46 -28.56
CA ASP A 330 4.42 -27.28 -29.02
C ASP A 330 3.57 -26.35 -29.90
N GLN A 331 2.50 -26.87 -30.51
CA GLN A 331 1.53 -26.09 -31.29
C GLN A 331 0.42 -25.49 -30.41
N LEU A 332 0.33 -25.93 -29.14
CA LEU A 332 -0.65 -25.44 -28.17
C LEU A 332 -0.17 -24.24 -27.37
N ASN A 333 1.15 -24.01 -27.30
CA ASN A 333 1.70 -22.85 -26.62
C ASN A 333 1.58 -21.63 -27.53
N ILE A 334 0.95 -20.59 -27.03
CA ILE A 334 0.90 -19.30 -27.73
C ILE A 334 2.27 -18.64 -27.72
N SER A 335 2.71 -18.16 -28.89
CA SER A 335 3.99 -17.45 -29.01
C SER A 335 3.86 -15.99 -28.59
N ALA A 336 4.99 -15.34 -28.33
CA ALA A 336 5.03 -13.90 -28.06
C ALA A 336 4.57 -13.05 -29.25
N ASP A 337 4.69 -13.57 -30.47
CA ASP A 337 4.28 -12.86 -31.69
C ASP A 337 2.77 -12.98 -31.91
N ASP A 338 2.16 -14.10 -31.53
CA ASP A 338 0.72 -14.34 -31.68
C ASP A 338 -0.11 -13.73 -30.53
N LEU A 339 0.45 -13.69 -29.31
CA LEU A 339 -0.26 -13.25 -28.09
C LEU A 339 -0.89 -11.85 -28.19
N PRO A 340 -0.24 -10.82 -28.77
CA PRO A 340 -0.83 -9.49 -28.89
C PRO A 340 -2.17 -9.47 -29.64
N SER A 341 -2.32 -10.26 -30.70
CA SER A 341 -3.59 -10.34 -31.48
C SER A 341 -4.73 -10.95 -30.66
N VAL A 342 -4.44 -12.02 -29.90
CA VAL A 342 -5.41 -12.67 -29.02
C VAL A 342 -5.75 -11.77 -27.82
N LEU A 343 -4.75 -11.12 -27.24
CA LEU A 343 -4.93 -10.20 -26.13
C LEU A 343 -5.71 -8.95 -26.57
N ALA A 344 -5.51 -8.44 -27.79
CA ALA A 344 -6.29 -7.35 -28.36
C ALA A 344 -7.78 -7.68 -28.43
N TYR A 345 -8.13 -8.89 -28.86
CA TYR A 345 -9.51 -9.39 -28.82
C TYR A 345 -10.05 -9.42 -27.38
N VAL A 346 -9.30 -10.01 -26.43
CA VAL A 346 -9.73 -10.07 -25.02
C VAL A 346 -9.91 -8.67 -24.42
N VAL A 347 -9.03 -7.72 -24.74
CA VAL A 347 -9.13 -6.31 -24.31
C VAL A 347 -10.40 -5.66 -24.84
N ALA A 348 -10.72 -5.83 -26.12
CA ALA A 348 -11.95 -5.30 -26.71
C ALA A 348 -13.22 -5.91 -26.07
N GLN A 349 -13.19 -7.21 -25.76
CA GLN A 349 -14.33 -7.87 -25.13
C GLN A 349 -14.50 -7.54 -23.64
N ALA A 350 -13.41 -7.40 -22.88
CA ALA A 350 -13.45 -7.10 -21.45
C ALA A 350 -13.59 -5.60 -21.16
N VAL A 351 -12.71 -4.80 -21.74
CA VAL A 351 -12.42 -3.42 -21.31
C VAL A 351 -13.30 -2.40 -22.03
N ALA A 352 -14.08 -2.78 -23.06
CA ALA A 352 -15.08 -1.90 -23.66
C ALA A 352 -16.09 -1.33 -22.62
N THR A 353 -16.23 -1.97 -21.46
CA THR A 353 -17.08 -1.51 -20.36
C THR A 353 -16.38 -0.62 -19.34
N HIS A 354 -15.05 -0.45 -19.44
CA HIS A 354 -14.22 0.28 -18.48
C HIS A 354 -13.54 1.45 -19.21
N GLY A 355 -14.15 2.64 -19.14
CA GLY A 355 -13.68 3.85 -19.83
C GLY A 355 -12.43 4.50 -19.24
N HIS A 356 -11.47 3.70 -18.73
CA HIS A 356 -10.26 4.17 -18.03
C HIS A 356 -8.99 3.38 -18.45
N LEU A 357 -8.98 2.79 -19.64
CA LEU A 357 -7.87 1.95 -20.10
C LEU A 357 -6.52 2.68 -20.15
N ALA A 358 -6.45 3.84 -20.81
CA ALA A 358 -5.23 4.63 -20.90
C ALA A 358 -4.76 5.09 -19.51
N SER A 359 -5.71 5.49 -18.66
CA SER A 359 -5.43 5.81 -17.26
C SER A 359 -4.83 4.65 -16.47
N TYR A 360 -5.36 3.43 -16.65
CA TYR A 360 -4.83 2.24 -15.97
C TYR A 360 -3.45 1.86 -16.47
N VAL A 361 -3.22 1.93 -17.79
CA VAL A 361 -1.91 1.64 -18.39
C VAL A 361 -0.87 2.62 -17.88
N ALA A 362 -1.16 3.93 -17.94
CA ALA A 362 -0.25 4.95 -17.43
C ALA A 362 0.05 4.80 -15.94
N LEU A 363 -0.94 4.38 -15.14
CA LEU A 363 -0.75 4.10 -13.72
C LEU A 363 0.09 2.85 -13.49
N MET A 364 -0.07 1.79 -14.29
CA MET A 364 0.80 0.60 -14.23
C MET A 364 2.25 0.97 -14.58
N ASP A 365 2.47 1.72 -15.66
CA ASP A 365 3.82 2.14 -16.09
C ASP A 365 4.51 3.04 -15.04
N ALA A 366 3.77 3.97 -14.45
CA ALA A 366 4.32 4.92 -13.47
C ALA A 366 4.78 4.24 -12.17
N PHE A 367 4.15 3.12 -11.81
CA PHE A 367 4.32 2.44 -10.52
C PHE A 367 4.83 1.01 -10.62
N LEU A 368 5.19 0.52 -11.81
CA LEU A 368 5.74 -0.82 -11.98
C LEU A 368 6.99 -0.97 -11.10
N PRO A 369 6.95 -1.84 -10.07
CA PRO A 369 8.10 -2.00 -9.20
C PRO A 369 9.19 -2.83 -9.90
N PRO A 370 10.48 -2.58 -9.64
CA PRO A 370 11.59 -3.29 -10.30
C PRO A 370 11.52 -4.82 -10.20
N ARG A 371 10.94 -5.34 -9.09
CA ARG A 371 10.76 -6.79 -8.89
C ARG A 371 9.80 -7.44 -9.90
N LEU A 372 8.81 -6.68 -10.38
CA LEU A 372 7.84 -7.15 -11.37
C LEU A 372 8.32 -6.89 -12.81
N GLU A 373 9.16 -5.88 -13.01
CA GLU A 373 9.69 -5.49 -14.32
C GLU A 373 10.48 -6.62 -15.02
N ALA A 374 11.24 -7.41 -14.26
CA ALA A 374 12.01 -8.53 -14.80
C ALA A 374 11.24 -9.88 -14.87
N GLY A 375 9.98 -9.90 -14.44
CA GLY A 375 9.15 -11.11 -14.30
C GLY A 375 8.11 -11.31 -15.41
N GLU A 376 7.20 -12.25 -15.16
CA GLU A 376 6.03 -12.51 -16.02
C GLU A 376 5.12 -11.27 -16.11
N GLU A 377 5.03 -10.51 -15.02
CA GLU A 377 4.27 -9.27 -14.92
C GLU A 377 4.77 -8.18 -15.87
N GLY A 378 6.08 -7.92 -15.89
CA GLY A 378 6.71 -6.96 -16.81
C GLY A 378 6.54 -7.38 -18.27
N TYR A 379 6.73 -8.68 -18.56
CA TYR A 379 6.48 -9.22 -19.89
C TYR A 379 5.01 -9.04 -20.32
N SER A 380 4.06 -9.34 -19.44
CA SER A 380 2.63 -9.25 -19.73
C SER A 380 2.16 -7.81 -19.91
N LEU A 381 2.73 -6.85 -19.18
CA LEU A 381 2.50 -5.42 -19.44
C LEU A 381 3.04 -4.98 -20.80
N ALA A 382 4.22 -5.47 -21.21
CA ALA A 382 4.75 -5.23 -22.56
C ALA A 382 3.85 -5.83 -23.65
N MET A 383 3.29 -7.02 -23.41
CA MET A 383 2.31 -7.64 -24.33
C MET A 383 1.01 -6.86 -24.40
N LEU A 384 0.55 -6.25 -23.30
CA LEU A 384 -0.58 -5.34 -23.32
C LEU A 384 -0.28 -4.11 -24.20
N HIS A 385 0.89 -3.48 -24.05
CA HIS A 385 1.29 -2.37 -24.92
C HIS A 385 1.34 -2.76 -26.40
N ALA A 386 1.85 -3.95 -26.71
CA ALA A 386 1.84 -4.49 -28.07
C ALA A 386 0.41 -4.72 -28.58
N ALA A 387 -0.49 -5.24 -27.75
CA ALA A 387 -1.90 -5.44 -28.10
C ALA A 387 -2.62 -4.10 -28.33
N LEU A 388 -2.33 -3.06 -27.55
CA LEU A 388 -2.87 -1.71 -27.78
C LEU A 388 -2.35 -1.12 -29.09
N THR A 389 -1.05 -1.26 -29.36
CA THR A 389 -0.47 -0.82 -30.64
C THR A 389 -1.12 -1.55 -31.82
N HIS A 390 -1.40 -2.86 -31.67
CA HIS A 390 -2.12 -3.64 -32.66
C HIS A 390 -3.55 -3.11 -32.88
N LEU A 391 -4.30 -2.89 -31.79
CA LEU A 391 -5.63 -2.29 -31.86
C LEU A 391 -5.62 -0.93 -32.54
N GLU A 392 -4.63 -0.07 -32.28
CA GLU A 392 -4.48 1.21 -32.97
C GLU A 392 -4.35 1.06 -34.49
N SER A 393 -3.67 0.02 -34.96
CA SER A 393 -3.45 -0.25 -36.39
C SER A 393 -4.68 -0.76 -37.15
N ILE A 394 -5.66 -1.33 -36.44
CA ILE A 394 -6.93 -1.76 -37.02
C ILE A 394 -7.72 -0.52 -37.44
N GLU A 395 -8.10 -0.45 -38.72
CA GLU A 395 -8.92 0.64 -39.27
C GLU A 395 -10.35 0.63 -38.69
N ASP A 396 -10.94 1.83 -38.54
CA ASP A 396 -12.29 2.05 -37.99
C ASP A 396 -13.45 1.64 -38.93
#